data_AF-Q4UIL7-F1
#
_entry.id   AF-Q4UIL7-F1
#
_cell.length_a   1.000
_cell.length_b   1.000
_cell.length_c   1.000
_cell.angle_alpha   90.00
_cell.angle_beta   90.00
_cell.angle_gamma   90.00
#
_symmetry.space_group_name_H-M   'P 1'
#
loop_
_entity.id
_entity.type
_entity.pdbx_description
1 polymer ?
#
loop_
_entity_poly.entity_id
_entity_poly.type
_entity_poly.pdbx_seq_one_letter_code
_entity_poly.pdbx_strand_id
1 'polypeptide(L)'
;MAKCPYCDRQASLGVDKCGLLITAYILAGLAMMLNIRLAYSSAPYALIRFRLPENLFSVFVRRMASALELWCLPSMLLGNLMDLIQKLGFYPQNLKNAAGGNDSDGLRGKAGNLNTQASTLASELNDDHAQALVNKLKEAASNDSGKGLKQLLGDLKSASGTEVVEKANAVKDKYEAVEREYYKVKNDDKASKGGNFGQVTTAFEALQKLYTDAVCPEKFYWIVVPSIVCQWLNFLTYVILLYVYVFGGDQGHLTTFYFVIAISGVVFGINMTLVYSVDFNYIPVYIAGENSFPIVTSFMHYLTTLMFGNRRKWNSDFIVVCVDIGVAIIISFVAAVVWTWAYKCSNGQEKKWWHIYAFGFSGGFSSEVISPALMVIVGMGLVYAIYPGIAPGMIVPFYLVDKIEMVLLIATFFPPVIVAMLRRTAGFGDPQSPMCGWKKPTVDWMPDKDGRFWHAFDLLMVIKITLAVVFIYSLHYRDSSLARSIINQPKMSTALSIIFYMCHEILLAIGFPGVIGNNGGDYVLIPQYIGALFMIFLAFYSEGYIIEYKSHDPDHWPTDGMWYLYGYYQLNPDFLL
;
A
#
# COMPACT_ATOMS: atom_id res chain seq x y z
N MET A 1 -3.82 -27.14 -11.93
CA MET A 1 -4.06 -25.81 -11.31
C MET A 1 -5.55 -25.53 -11.41
N ALA A 2 -6.17 -25.02 -10.34
CA ALA A 2 -7.60 -24.71 -10.35
C ALA A 2 -7.91 -23.49 -11.23
N LYS A 3 -9.01 -23.52 -11.97
CA LYS A 3 -9.53 -22.42 -12.80
C LYS A 3 -9.99 -21.27 -11.92
N CYS A 4 -9.61 -20.03 -12.23
CA CYS A 4 -10.16 -18.86 -11.53
C CYS A 4 -11.59 -18.62 -12.03
N PRO A 5 -12.63 -18.66 -11.16
CA PRO A 5 -14.01 -18.47 -11.60
C PRO A 5 -14.39 -17.00 -11.83
N TYR A 6 -13.50 -16.04 -11.52
CA TYR A 6 -13.81 -14.60 -11.48
C TYR A 6 -13.01 -13.73 -12.47
N CYS A 7 -12.11 -14.32 -13.25
CA CYS A 7 -11.16 -13.59 -14.08
C CYS A 7 -11.31 -14.00 -15.57
N ASP A 8 -11.77 -13.07 -16.41
CA ASP A 8 -11.99 -13.27 -17.86
C ASP A 8 -10.90 -12.67 -18.75
N ARG A 9 -9.99 -11.88 -18.17
CA ARG A 9 -8.90 -11.15 -18.85
C ARG A 9 -7.62 -11.14 -18.00
N GLN A 10 -6.48 -11.04 -18.67
CA GLN A 10 -5.15 -10.89 -18.05
C GLN A 10 -5.13 -9.63 -17.16
N ALA A 11 -4.38 -9.65 -16.06
CA ALA A 11 -4.20 -8.49 -15.20
C ALA A 11 -3.50 -7.35 -15.97
N SER A 12 -4.17 -6.20 -16.04
CA SER A 12 -3.66 -4.97 -16.66
C SER A 12 -4.22 -3.72 -15.98
N LEU A 13 -3.80 -2.53 -16.43
CA LEU A 13 -4.21 -1.27 -15.83
C LEU A 13 -5.74 -1.15 -15.73
N GLY A 14 -6.25 -1.00 -14.49
CA GLY A 14 -7.69 -0.89 -14.25
C GLY A 14 -8.48 -2.22 -14.27
N VAL A 15 -7.80 -3.37 -14.32
CA VAL A 15 -8.42 -4.70 -14.20
C VAL A 15 -8.38 -5.17 -12.74
N ASP A 16 -9.33 -4.68 -11.94
CA ASP A 16 -9.38 -4.85 -10.48
C ASP A 16 -10.57 -5.69 -9.98
N LYS A 17 -11.31 -6.35 -10.88
CA LYS A 17 -12.58 -7.02 -10.56
C LYS A 17 -12.44 -8.44 -10.03
N CYS A 18 -11.23 -8.99 -9.93
CA CYS A 18 -11.06 -10.39 -9.58
C CYS A 18 -11.31 -10.59 -8.07
N GLY A 19 -12.44 -11.23 -7.73
CA GLY A 19 -12.86 -11.43 -6.34
C GLY A 19 -11.81 -12.12 -5.47
N LEU A 20 -11.05 -13.07 -6.05
CA LEU A 20 -9.99 -13.78 -5.35
C LEU A 20 -8.82 -12.87 -4.94
N LEU A 21 -8.38 -11.97 -5.83
CA LEU A 21 -7.32 -11.00 -5.53
C LEU A 21 -7.81 -9.97 -4.52
N ILE A 22 -9.04 -9.47 -4.67
CA ILE A 22 -9.65 -8.55 -3.69
C ILE A 22 -9.62 -9.16 -2.30
N THR A 23 -10.10 -10.40 -2.14
CA THR A 23 -10.08 -11.08 -0.84
C THR A 23 -8.65 -11.30 -0.34
N ALA A 24 -7.71 -11.64 -1.21
CA ALA A 24 -6.30 -11.80 -0.84
C ALA A 24 -5.69 -10.50 -0.28
N TYR A 25 -5.92 -9.35 -0.93
CA TYR A 25 -5.41 -8.05 -0.48
C TYR A 25 -6.07 -7.54 0.80
N ILE A 26 -7.38 -7.74 0.97
CA ILE A 26 -8.07 -7.40 2.24
C ILE A 26 -7.49 -8.23 3.39
N LEU A 27 -7.37 -9.55 3.20
CA LEU A 27 -6.85 -10.45 4.24
C LEU A 27 -5.37 -10.20 4.52
N ALA A 28 -4.57 -9.86 3.50
CA ALA A 28 -3.18 -9.46 3.66
C ALA A 28 -3.06 -8.19 4.52
N GLY A 29 -3.87 -7.16 4.24
CA GLY A 29 -3.90 -5.93 5.04
C GLY A 29 -4.34 -6.20 6.49
N LEU A 30 -5.41 -6.99 6.66
CA LEU A 30 -5.91 -7.40 7.98
C LEU A 30 -4.84 -8.16 8.79
N ALA A 31 -4.11 -9.08 8.14
CA ALA A 31 -3.06 -9.89 8.75
C ALA A 31 -1.78 -9.10 9.10
N MET A 32 -1.57 -7.94 8.49
CA MET A 32 -0.33 -7.18 8.63
C MET A 32 -0.30 -6.34 9.91
N MET A 33 -1.41 -5.66 10.23
CA MET A 33 -1.54 -4.82 11.44
C MET A 33 -1.63 -5.62 12.76
N LEU A 34 -1.83 -6.93 12.66
CA LEU A 34 -1.92 -7.85 13.79
C LEU A 34 -0.65 -7.83 14.66
N ASN A 35 0.56 -7.77 14.08
CA ASN A 35 1.82 -7.80 14.86
C ASN A 35 1.98 -6.60 15.79
N ILE A 36 1.78 -5.39 15.26
CA ILE A 36 1.97 -4.14 15.99
C ILE A 36 0.98 -4.05 17.13
N ARG A 37 -0.31 -4.26 16.84
CA ARG A 37 -1.34 -4.14 17.87
C ARG A 37 -1.30 -5.27 18.88
N LEU A 38 -0.89 -6.48 18.50
CA LEU A 38 -0.72 -7.57 19.47
C LEU A 38 0.40 -7.21 20.45
N ALA A 39 1.50 -6.59 20.01
CA ALA A 39 2.51 -6.05 20.91
C ALA A 39 1.94 -5.02 21.90
N TYR A 40 1.11 -4.07 21.44
CA TYR A 40 0.49 -3.05 22.30
C TYR A 40 -0.61 -3.58 23.23
N SER A 41 -1.56 -4.36 22.71
CA SER A 41 -2.72 -4.90 23.43
C SER A 41 -2.32 -6.00 24.41
N SER A 42 -1.28 -6.80 24.09
CA SER A 42 -0.80 -7.84 24.99
C SER A 42 0.22 -7.34 26.01
N ALA A 43 0.80 -6.14 25.83
CA ALA A 43 1.82 -5.60 26.74
C ALA A 43 1.42 -5.56 28.23
N PRO A 44 0.23 -5.09 28.66
CA PRO A 44 -0.09 -5.03 30.08
C PRO A 44 -0.16 -6.43 30.70
N TYR A 45 -0.68 -7.39 29.92
CA TYR A 45 -0.80 -8.79 30.32
C TYR A 45 0.54 -9.54 30.26
N ALA A 46 1.40 -9.17 29.32
CA ALA A 46 2.75 -9.69 29.19
C ALA A 46 3.62 -9.27 30.40
N LEU A 47 3.47 -8.05 30.93
CA LEU A 47 4.21 -7.63 32.12
C LEU A 47 3.80 -8.38 33.39
N ILE A 48 2.49 -8.59 33.59
CA ILE A 48 1.98 -9.43 34.68
C ILE A 48 2.59 -10.83 34.58
N ARG A 49 2.73 -11.35 33.35
CA ARG A 49 3.33 -12.66 33.07
C ARG A 49 4.84 -12.69 33.32
N PHE A 50 5.58 -11.68 32.89
CA PHE A 50 7.03 -11.57 33.06
C PHE A 50 7.43 -11.05 34.46
N ARG A 51 6.45 -10.80 35.35
CA ARG A 51 6.62 -10.22 36.70
C ARG A 51 7.45 -8.93 36.70
N LEU A 52 7.28 -8.12 35.67
CA LEU A 52 7.91 -6.82 35.59
C LEU A 52 7.09 -5.82 36.44
N PRO A 53 7.75 -4.95 37.21
CA PRO A 53 7.04 -3.98 38.03
C PRO A 53 6.25 -3.01 37.12
N GLU A 54 5.01 -2.70 37.51
CA GLU A 54 4.04 -1.95 36.69
C GLU A 54 4.55 -0.55 36.27
N ASN A 55 5.48 0.02 37.05
CA ASN A 55 6.15 1.28 36.72
C ASN A 55 7.00 1.20 35.43
N LEU A 56 7.40 0.00 34.98
CA LEU A 56 8.12 -0.22 33.72
C LEU A 56 7.18 -0.43 32.52
N PHE A 57 5.85 -0.37 32.70
CA PHE A 57 4.90 -0.63 31.60
C PHE A 57 5.08 0.27 30.39
N SER A 58 5.16 1.59 30.64
CA SER A 58 5.37 2.55 29.57
C SER A 58 6.70 2.33 28.87
N VAL A 59 7.76 1.95 29.60
CA VAL A 59 9.09 1.69 29.02
C VAL A 59 9.06 0.42 28.16
N PHE A 60 8.44 -0.65 28.64
CA PHE A 60 8.31 -1.90 27.89
C PHE A 60 7.55 -1.71 26.58
N VAL A 61 6.35 -1.13 26.65
CA VAL A 61 5.51 -0.86 25.46
C VAL A 61 6.29 -0.05 24.43
N ARG A 62 6.95 1.02 24.88
CA ARG A 62 7.73 1.89 24.01
C ARG A 62 8.89 1.15 23.35
N ARG A 63 9.67 0.38 24.13
CA ARG A 63 10.81 -0.39 23.60
C ARG A 63 10.41 -1.45 22.58
N MET A 64 9.29 -2.14 22.80
CA MET A 64 8.80 -3.14 21.85
C MET A 64 8.31 -2.51 20.55
N ALA A 65 7.58 -1.40 20.64
CA ALA A 65 7.09 -0.65 19.49
C ALA A 65 8.23 -0.04 18.66
N SER A 66 9.14 0.70 19.30
CA SER A 66 10.27 1.33 18.62
C SER A 66 11.17 0.30 17.96
N ALA A 67 11.34 -0.88 18.56
CA ALA A 67 12.12 -1.96 17.95
C ALA A 67 11.46 -2.47 16.66
N LEU A 68 10.14 -2.71 16.68
CA LEU A 68 9.40 -3.16 15.51
C LEU A 68 9.50 -2.14 14.37
N GLU A 69 9.29 -0.86 14.67
CA GLU A 69 9.39 0.23 13.69
C GLU A 69 10.81 0.40 13.14
N LEU A 70 11.83 0.35 14.00
CA LEU A 70 13.22 0.49 13.59
C LEU A 70 13.67 -0.63 12.63
N TRP A 71 13.34 -1.88 12.96
CA TRP A 71 13.68 -3.04 12.13
C TRP A 71 12.86 -3.12 10.83
N CYS A 72 11.75 -2.38 10.76
CA CYS A 72 10.97 -2.23 9.54
C CYS A 72 11.75 -1.47 8.44
N LEU A 73 12.53 -0.44 8.77
CA LEU A 73 13.19 0.42 7.76
C LEU A 73 14.19 -0.28 6.84
N PRO A 74 15.19 -1.06 7.35
CA PRO A 74 16.12 -1.76 6.48
C PRO A 74 15.39 -2.75 5.57
N SER A 75 14.33 -3.36 6.10
CA SER A 75 13.53 -4.35 5.40
C SER A 75 12.68 -3.72 4.28
N MET A 76 12.11 -2.52 4.51
CA MET A 76 11.44 -1.72 3.47
C MET A 76 12.43 -1.26 2.39
N LEU A 77 13.64 -0.83 2.78
CA LEU A 77 14.69 -0.45 1.84
C LEU A 77 15.06 -1.62 0.92
N LEU A 78 15.22 -2.82 1.49
CA LEU A 78 15.48 -4.03 0.72
C LEU A 78 14.34 -4.34 -0.27
N GLY A 79 13.08 -4.27 0.16
CA GLY A 79 11.94 -4.49 -0.72
C GLY A 79 11.86 -3.47 -1.87
N ASN A 80 12.15 -2.20 -1.59
CA ASN A 80 12.21 -1.15 -2.61
C ASN A 80 13.37 -1.38 -3.59
N LEU A 81 14.53 -1.81 -3.11
CA LEU A 81 15.66 -2.14 -3.97
C LEU A 81 15.34 -3.34 -4.87
N MET A 82 14.68 -4.37 -4.34
CA MET A 82 14.23 -5.53 -5.11
C MET A 82 13.27 -5.13 -6.24
N ASP A 83 12.28 -4.27 -5.94
CA ASP A 83 11.35 -3.75 -6.94
C ASP A 83 12.04 -2.92 -8.02
N LEU A 84 12.95 -2.01 -7.62
CA LEU A 84 13.72 -1.18 -8.57
C LEU A 84 14.63 -2.02 -9.47
N ILE A 85 15.31 -3.04 -8.94
CA ILE A 85 16.15 -3.95 -9.73
C ILE A 85 15.28 -4.71 -10.75
N GLN A 86 14.10 -5.19 -10.34
CA GLN A 86 13.18 -5.88 -11.23
C GLN A 86 12.71 -4.98 -12.38
N LYS A 87 12.36 -3.72 -12.09
CA LYS A 87 11.84 -2.77 -13.10
C LYS A 87 12.90 -2.14 -13.99
N LEU A 88 14.09 -1.82 -13.47
CA LEU A 88 15.15 -1.14 -14.22
C LEU A 88 16.14 -2.11 -14.88
N GLY A 89 16.40 -3.25 -14.25
CA GLY A 89 17.39 -4.23 -14.73
C GLY A 89 16.77 -5.29 -15.62
N PHE A 90 15.90 -6.11 -15.04
CA PHE A 90 15.41 -7.33 -15.69
C PHE A 90 14.31 -7.06 -16.74
N TYR A 91 13.33 -6.21 -16.40
CA TYR A 91 12.18 -5.92 -17.26
C TYR A 91 12.59 -5.41 -18.67
N PRO A 92 13.41 -4.35 -18.80
CA PRO A 92 13.70 -3.75 -20.11
C PRO A 92 14.54 -4.69 -20.98
N GLN A 93 15.45 -5.44 -20.37
CA GLN A 93 16.35 -6.35 -21.07
C GLN A 93 15.59 -7.56 -21.63
N ASN A 94 14.65 -8.12 -20.86
CA ASN A 94 13.83 -9.23 -21.33
C ASN A 94 12.87 -8.81 -22.43
N LEU A 95 12.28 -7.62 -22.32
CA LEU A 95 11.42 -7.07 -23.37
C LEU A 95 12.23 -6.82 -24.66
N LYS A 96 13.46 -6.32 -24.54
CA LYS A 96 14.40 -6.15 -25.66
C LYS A 96 14.75 -7.48 -26.34
N ASN A 97 14.94 -8.54 -25.55
CA ASN A 97 15.21 -9.87 -26.10
C ASN A 97 13.98 -10.45 -26.82
N ALA A 98 12.79 -10.21 -26.26
CA ALA A 98 11.51 -10.64 -26.84
C ALA A 98 11.06 -9.82 -28.06
N ALA A 99 11.60 -8.61 -28.26
CA ALA A 99 11.27 -7.75 -29.40
C ALA A 99 11.52 -8.43 -30.76
N GLY A 100 12.46 -9.37 -30.85
CA GLY A 100 12.83 -10.07 -32.08
C GLY A 100 13.92 -9.34 -32.87
N GLY A 101 14.76 -10.10 -33.58
CA GLY A 101 15.88 -9.55 -34.36
C GLY A 101 15.46 -8.94 -35.70
N ASN A 102 14.35 -9.42 -36.28
CA ASN A 102 13.85 -9.03 -37.59
C ASN A 102 12.38 -8.56 -37.50
N ASP A 103 11.89 -7.94 -38.56
CA ASP A 103 10.52 -7.43 -38.68
C ASP A 103 9.43 -8.51 -38.62
N SER A 104 9.80 -9.78 -38.84
CA SER A 104 8.92 -10.96 -38.82
C SER A 104 8.95 -11.74 -37.51
N ASP A 105 9.92 -11.44 -36.62
CA ASP A 105 10.23 -12.29 -35.47
C ASP A 105 9.84 -11.62 -34.14
N GLY A 106 9.65 -12.43 -33.10
CA GLY A 106 9.33 -11.94 -31.76
C GLY A 106 8.06 -11.09 -31.67
N LEU A 107 8.05 -10.13 -30.74
CA LEU A 107 6.93 -9.22 -30.54
C LEU A 107 6.65 -8.36 -31.78
N ARG A 108 7.69 -7.97 -32.55
CA ARG A 108 7.54 -7.15 -33.76
C ARG A 108 6.75 -7.86 -34.84
N GLY A 109 7.07 -9.13 -35.08
CA GLY A 109 6.32 -9.97 -36.01
C GLY A 109 4.86 -10.17 -35.59
N LYS A 110 4.62 -10.42 -34.29
CA LYS A 110 3.26 -10.59 -33.77
C LYS A 110 2.44 -9.30 -33.83
N ALA A 111 3.02 -8.15 -33.53
CA ALA A 111 2.37 -6.84 -33.67
C ALA A 111 2.06 -6.53 -35.15
N GLY A 112 2.98 -6.86 -36.06
CA GLY A 112 2.76 -6.77 -37.50
C GLY A 112 1.59 -7.64 -37.98
N ASN A 113 1.52 -8.90 -37.52
CA ASN A 113 0.40 -9.78 -37.84
C ASN A 113 -0.92 -9.23 -37.31
N LEU A 114 -0.95 -8.72 -36.08
CA LEU A 114 -2.17 -8.10 -35.52
C LEU A 114 -2.65 -6.91 -36.35
N ASN A 115 -1.73 -6.04 -36.81
CA ASN A 115 -2.05 -4.94 -37.71
C ASN A 115 -2.66 -5.46 -39.04
N THR A 116 -2.04 -6.46 -39.67
CA THR A 116 -2.55 -7.05 -40.92
C THR A 116 -3.96 -7.61 -40.74
N GLN A 117 -4.19 -8.41 -39.68
CA GLN A 117 -5.50 -9.00 -39.41
C GLN A 117 -6.56 -7.94 -39.07
N ALA A 118 -6.20 -6.91 -38.29
CA ALA A 118 -7.08 -5.79 -38.01
C ALA A 118 -7.44 -5.03 -39.30
N SER A 119 -6.50 -4.84 -40.22
CA SER A 119 -6.78 -4.19 -41.50
C SER A 119 -7.77 -4.99 -42.37
N THR A 120 -7.65 -6.33 -42.40
CA THR A 120 -8.60 -7.19 -43.10
C THR A 120 -9.99 -7.10 -42.48
N LEU A 121 -10.09 -7.17 -41.15
CA LEU A 121 -11.37 -7.02 -40.45
C LEU A 121 -12.00 -5.64 -40.71
N ALA A 122 -11.20 -4.56 -40.69
CA ALA A 122 -11.70 -3.21 -40.97
C ALA A 122 -12.27 -3.09 -42.40
N SER A 123 -11.69 -3.78 -43.38
CA SER A 123 -12.20 -3.77 -44.76
C SER A 123 -13.48 -4.58 -44.96
N GLU A 124 -13.79 -5.51 -44.06
CA GLU A 124 -14.99 -6.36 -44.13
C GLU A 124 -16.20 -5.78 -43.38
N LEU A 125 -15.96 -4.84 -42.49
CA LEU A 125 -17.00 -4.21 -41.70
C LEU A 125 -17.69 -3.11 -42.52
N ASN A 126 -19.02 -3.23 -42.66
CA ASN A 126 -19.88 -2.25 -43.33
C ASN A 126 -20.42 -1.17 -42.37
N ASP A 127 -19.94 -1.12 -41.13
CA ASP A 127 -20.41 -0.19 -40.09
C ASP A 127 -19.30 0.78 -39.70
N ASP A 128 -19.57 2.08 -39.85
CA ASP A 128 -18.59 3.15 -39.63
C ASP A 128 -18.04 3.15 -38.19
N HIS A 129 -18.85 2.78 -37.19
CA HIS A 129 -18.43 2.75 -35.79
C HIS A 129 -17.50 1.56 -35.52
N ALA A 130 -17.90 0.37 -35.94
CA ALA A 130 -17.08 -0.84 -35.81
C ALA A 130 -15.76 -0.70 -36.59
N GLN A 131 -15.81 -0.12 -37.80
CA GLN A 131 -14.63 0.13 -38.62
C GLN A 131 -13.69 1.15 -37.95
N ALA A 132 -14.21 2.21 -37.33
CA ALA A 132 -13.41 3.18 -36.58
C ALA A 132 -12.69 2.53 -35.38
N LEU A 133 -13.34 1.62 -34.66
CA LEU A 133 -12.72 0.88 -33.53
C LEU A 133 -11.57 -0.02 -34.01
N VAL A 134 -11.79 -0.76 -35.10
CA VAL A 134 -10.76 -1.65 -35.65
C VAL A 134 -9.59 -0.85 -36.26
N ASN A 135 -9.86 0.30 -36.87
CA ASN A 135 -8.80 1.20 -37.35
C ASN A 135 -7.94 1.76 -36.21
N LYS A 136 -8.52 2.09 -35.04
CA LYS A 136 -7.74 2.47 -33.86
C LYS A 136 -6.85 1.35 -33.35
N LEU A 137 -7.35 0.10 -33.34
CA LEU A 137 -6.55 -1.08 -33.00
C LEU A 137 -5.39 -1.27 -34.00
N LYS A 138 -5.68 -1.14 -35.30
CA LYS A 138 -4.71 -1.22 -36.38
C LYS A 138 -3.60 -0.18 -36.20
N GLU A 139 -3.95 1.08 -36.02
CA GLU A 139 -3.01 2.19 -35.80
C GLU A 139 -2.17 1.99 -34.54
N ALA A 140 -2.76 1.48 -33.46
CA ALA A 140 -2.02 1.19 -32.23
C ALA A 140 -0.94 0.11 -32.45
N ALA A 141 -1.22 -0.90 -33.28
CA ALA A 141 -0.30 -2.00 -33.61
C ALA A 141 0.68 -1.69 -34.76
N SER A 142 0.57 -0.53 -35.42
CA SER A 142 1.22 -0.26 -36.72
C SER A 142 2.69 0.18 -36.65
N ASN A 143 3.20 0.59 -37.82
CA ASN A 143 4.49 1.27 -38.02
C ASN A 143 4.30 2.76 -38.41
N ASP A 144 3.07 3.28 -38.39
CA ASP A 144 2.76 4.61 -38.95
C ASP A 144 3.00 5.77 -37.97
N SER A 145 2.97 6.99 -38.52
CA SER A 145 3.31 8.29 -37.94
C SER A 145 2.53 8.66 -36.66
N GLY A 146 2.94 8.01 -35.58
CA GLY A 146 2.52 8.21 -34.19
C GLY A 146 3.18 7.21 -33.23
N LYS A 147 4.31 6.61 -33.65
CA LYS A 147 5.03 5.49 -33.00
C LYS A 147 4.09 4.34 -32.63
N GLY A 148 3.64 3.57 -33.63
CA GLY A 148 2.92 2.31 -33.41
C GLY A 148 3.75 1.25 -32.67
N LEU A 149 3.12 0.24 -32.08
CA LEU A 149 3.79 -0.76 -31.23
C LEU A 149 4.97 -1.45 -31.93
N LYS A 150 4.82 -1.78 -33.22
CA LYS A 150 5.87 -2.45 -34.00
C LYS A 150 7.11 -1.58 -34.19
N GLN A 151 6.94 -0.26 -34.36
CA GLN A 151 8.03 0.70 -34.47
C GLN A 151 8.78 0.82 -33.15
N LEU A 152 8.05 1.02 -32.04
CA LEU A 152 8.64 1.14 -30.70
C LEU A 152 9.45 -0.09 -30.29
N LEU A 153 9.00 -1.29 -30.67
CA LEU A 153 9.74 -2.53 -30.45
C LEU A 153 11.04 -2.58 -31.28
N GLY A 154 11.04 -2.00 -32.48
CA GLY A 154 12.27 -1.83 -33.27
C GLY A 154 13.25 -0.87 -32.61
N ASP A 155 12.74 0.27 -32.14
CA ASP A 155 13.54 1.28 -31.45
C ASP A 155 14.14 0.72 -30.13
N LEU A 156 13.38 -0.10 -29.40
CA LEU A 156 13.83 -0.80 -28.20
C LEU A 156 14.96 -1.80 -28.50
N LYS A 157 14.85 -2.55 -29.60
CA LYS A 157 15.90 -3.51 -29.97
C LYS A 157 17.23 -2.80 -30.27
N SER A 158 17.15 -1.64 -30.92
CA SER A 158 18.29 -0.80 -31.28
C SER A 158 18.85 0.03 -30.13
N ALA A 159 18.14 0.14 -28.99
CA ALA A 159 18.62 0.90 -27.83
C ALA A 159 19.79 0.24 -27.10
N SER A 160 20.65 1.05 -26.50
CA SER A 160 21.73 0.61 -25.63
C SER A 160 21.83 1.51 -24.39
N GLY A 161 22.32 0.96 -23.27
CA GLY A 161 22.49 1.72 -22.04
C GLY A 161 21.16 2.15 -21.41
N THR A 162 21.10 3.39 -20.92
CA THR A 162 19.95 3.95 -20.18
C THR A 162 18.70 4.14 -21.05
N GLU A 163 18.85 4.26 -22.38
CA GLU A 163 17.72 4.38 -23.31
C GLU A 163 16.82 3.14 -23.38
N VAL A 164 17.34 1.97 -22.99
CA VAL A 164 16.57 0.71 -23.04
C VAL A 164 15.36 0.79 -22.12
N VAL A 165 15.51 1.44 -20.96
CA VAL A 165 14.43 1.62 -19.98
C VAL A 165 13.32 2.48 -20.58
N GLU A 166 13.65 3.68 -21.06
CA GLU A 166 12.69 4.62 -21.63
C GLU A 166 11.90 4.00 -22.80
N LYS A 167 12.59 3.33 -23.73
CA LYS A 167 11.94 2.70 -24.88
C LYS A 167 11.12 1.47 -24.48
N ALA A 168 11.51 0.73 -23.44
CA ALA A 168 10.73 -0.40 -22.93
C ALA A 168 9.41 0.06 -22.29
N ASN A 169 9.43 1.22 -21.63
CA ASN A 169 8.21 1.83 -21.10
C ASN A 169 7.30 2.33 -22.23
N ALA A 170 7.86 2.97 -23.26
CA ALA A 170 7.07 3.38 -24.42
C ALA A 170 6.38 2.17 -25.11
N VAL A 171 7.10 1.04 -25.25
CA VAL A 171 6.53 -0.22 -25.75
C VAL A 171 5.39 -0.72 -24.87
N LYS A 172 5.55 -0.66 -23.54
CA LYS A 172 4.52 -1.05 -22.56
C LYS A 172 3.25 -0.20 -22.72
N ASP A 173 3.38 1.11 -22.66
CA ASP A 173 2.24 2.03 -22.72
C ASP A 173 1.46 1.84 -24.03
N LYS A 174 2.19 1.61 -25.13
CA LYS A 174 1.58 1.31 -26.43
C LYS A 174 0.95 -0.08 -26.46
N TYR A 175 1.55 -1.09 -25.84
CA TYR A 175 0.96 -2.42 -25.72
C TYR A 175 -0.35 -2.39 -24.92
N GLU A 176 -0.40 -1.66 -23.80
CA GLU A 176 -1.64 -1.46 -23.03
C GLU A 176 -2.70 -0.72 -23.85
N ALA A 177 -2.31 0.24 -24.69
CA ALA A 177 -3.22 0.87 -25.63
C ALA A 177 -3.79 -0.13 -26.65
N VAL A 178 -2.95 -1.00 -27.21
CA VAL A 178 -3.40 -2.09 -28.11
C VAL A 178 -4.37 -3.02 -27.39
N GLU A 179 -4.09 -3.41 -26.16
CA GLU A 179 -5.00 -4.25 -25.36
C GLU A 179 -6.35 -3.58 -25.12
N ARG A 180 -6.37 -2.29 -24.75
CA ARG A 180 -7.61 -1.53 -24.56
C ARG A 180 -8.44 -1.45 -25.83
N GLU A 181 -7.82 -1.13 -26.97
CA GLU A 181 -8.54 -1.07 -28.24
C GLU A 181 -9.05 -2.45 -28.68
N TYR A 182 -8.28 -3.52 -28.44
CA TYR A 182 -8.74 -4.89 -28.72
C TYR A 182 -9.99 -5.25 -27.92
N TYR A 183 -10.05 -4.95 -26.62
CA TYR A 183 -11.25 -5.23 -25.83
C TYR A 183 -12.44 -4.37 -26.22
N LYS A 184 -12.25 -3.15 -26.74
CA LYS A 184 -13.35 -2.36 -27.32
C LYS A 184 -13.92 -3.06 -28.55
N VAL A 185 -13.06 -3.55 -29.45
CA VAL A 185 -13.48 -4.33 -30.62
C VAL A 185 -14.19 -5.62 -30.20
N LYS A 186 -13.66 -6.32 -29.20
CA LYS A 186 -14.26 -7.57 -28.68
C LYS A 186 -15.64 -7.37 -28.04
N ASN A 187 -15.84 -6.25 -27.35
CA ASN A 187 -17.09 -5.95 -26.67
C ASN A 187 -18.14 -5.31 -27.59
N ASP A 188 -17.76 -4.93 -28.83
CA ASP A 188 -18.70 -4.43 -29.82
C ASP A 188 -19.39 -5.58 -30.56
N ASP A 189 -20.72 -5.55 -30.58
CA ASP A 189 -21.55 -6.63 -31.15
C ASP A 189 -21.38 -6.79 -32.68
N LYS A 190 -20.98 -5.73 -33.39
CA LYS A 190 -20.83 -5.77 -34.86
C LYS A 190 -19.41 -6.16 -35.24
N ALA A 191 -18.41 -5.62 -34.55
CA ALA A 191 -17.01 -5.93 -34.80
C ALA A 191 -16.65 -7.37 -34.38
N SER A 192 -17.21 -7.86 -33.27
CA SER A 192 -16.97 -9.23 -32.78
C SER A 192 -17.63 -10.34 -33.63
N LYS A 193 -18.66 -10.00 -34.40
CA LYS A 193 -19.36 -10.91 -35.33
C LYS A 193 -18.79 -10.86 -36.76
N GLY A 194 -17.79 -10.00 -37.01
CA GLY A 194 -17.10 -9.97 -38.30
C GLY A 194 -16.39 -11.30 -38.57
N GLY A 195 -16.44 -11.77 -39.82
CA GLY A 195 -15.94 -13.10 -40.22
C GLY A 195 -14.48 -13.36 -39.82
N ASN A 196 -13.63 -12.33 -39.85
CA ASN A 196 -12.22 -12.42 -39.50
C ASN A 196 -11.86 -12.02 -38.05
N PHE A 197 -12.84 -11.75 -37.19
CA PHE A 197 -12.57 -11.40 -35.79
C PHE A 197 -11.83 -12.52 -35.03
N GLY A 198 -12.07 -13.79 -35.39
CA GLY A 198 -11.32 -14.93 -34.85
C GLY A 198 -9.81 -14.88 -35.15
N GLN A 199 -9.42 -14.36 -36.32
CA GLN A 199 -8.02 -14.20 -36.69
C GLN A 199 -7.35 -13.05 -35.91
N VAL A 200 -8.07 -11.95 -35.70
CA VAL A 200 -7.63 -10.83 -34.84
C VAL A 200 -7.45 -11.30 -33.40
N THR A 201 -8.40 -12.08 -32.88
CA THR A 201 -8.33 -12.68 -31.53
C THR A 201 -7.09 -13.58 -31.41
N THR A 202 -6.86 -14.46 -32.37
CA THR A 202 -5.70 -15.37 -32.37
C THR A 202 -4.38 -14.59 -32.45
N ALA A 203 -4.32 -13.55 -33.29
CA ALA A 203 -3.13 -12.70 -33.41
C ALA A 203 -2.84 -11.93 -32.11
N PHE A 204 -3.89 -11.38 -31.48
CA PHE A 204 -3.78 -10.69 -30.20
C PHE A 204 -3.36 -11.64 -29.08
N GLU A 205 -3.95 -12.83 -28.99
CA GLU A 205 -3.59 -13.82 -27.96
C GLU A 205 -2.14 -14.29 -28.11
N ALA A 206 -1.65 -14.45 -29.35
CA ALA A 206 -0.26 -14.78 -29.61
C ALA A 206 0.70 -13.65 -29.21
N LEU A 207 0.33 -12.39 -29.47
CA LEU A 207 1.08 -11.21 -29.01
C LEU A 207 1.10 -11.13 -27.48
N GLN A 208 -0.07 -11.26 -26.85
CA GLN A 208 -0.24 -11.20 -25.40
C GLN A 208 0.55 -12.32 -24.72
N LYS A 209 0.52 -13.55 -25.25
CA LYS A 209 1.30 -14.67 -24.71
C LYS A 209 2.79 -14.35 -24.69
N LEU A 210 3.34 -13.91 -25.83
CA LEU A 210 4.78 -13.65 -25.95
C LEU A 210 5.22 -12.45 -25.09
N TYR A 211 4.38 -11.42 -24.97
CA TYR A 211 4.63 -10.28 -24.09
C TYR A 211 4.61 -10.71 -22.62
N THR A 212 3.59 -11.45 -22.21
CA THR A 212 3.42 -11.94 -20.83
C THR A 212 4.56 -12.89 -20.45
N ASP A 213 4.96 -13.81 -21.34
CA ASP A 213 6.06 -14.74 -21.11
C ASP A 213 7.43 -14.03 -21.02
N ALA A 214 7.60 -12.87 -21.67
CA ALA A 214 8.82 -12.08 -21.56
C ALA A 214 8.93 -11.32 -20.23
N VAL A 215 7.81 -10.91 -19.66
CA VAL A 215 7.78 -9.93 -18.58
C VAL A 215 7.41 -10.55 -17.23
N CYS A 216 6.43 -11.45 -17.19
CA CYS A 216 5.88 -11.99 -15.94
C CYS A 216 6.79 -12.95 -15.15
N PRO A 217 7.69 -13.76 -15.76
CA PRO A 217 8.50 -14.71 -14.99
C PRO A 217 9.39 -14.04 -13.94
N GLU A 218 10.09 -12.96 -14.29
CA GLU A 218 10.97 -12.28 -13.35
C GLU A 218 10.19 -11.65 -12.21
N LYS A 219 9.06 -10.99 -12.52
CA LYS A 219 8.18 -10.44 -11.47
C LYS A 219 7.65 -11.55 -10.55
N PHE A 220 7.34 -12.72 -11.09
CA PHE A 220 6.90 -13.84 -10.29
C PHE A 220 7.98 -14.31 -9.31
N TYR A 221 9.20 -14.56 -9.79
CA TYR A 221 10.27 -15.10 -8.95
C TYR A 221 10.87 -14.07 -7.99
N TRP A 222 10.97 -12.79 -8.39
CA TRP A 222 11.60 -11.74 -7.58
C TRP A 222 10.64 -11.03 -6.63
N ILE A 223 9.34 -11.00 -6.93
CA ILE A 223 8.36 -10.22 -6.14
C ILE A 223 7.29 -11.14 -5.57
N VAL A 224 6.60 -11.91 -6.42
CA VAL A 224 5.44 -12.72 -6.00
C VAL A 224 5.84 -13.89 -5.09
N VAL A 225 6.90 -14.63 -5.44
CA VAL A 225 7.38 -15.77 -4.63
C VAL A 225 7.89 -15.28 -3.27
N PRO A 226 8.75 -14.26 -3.17
CA PRO A 226 9.11 -13.66 -1.88
C PRO A 226 7.90 -13.17 -1.10
N SER A 227 6.90 -12.56 -1.76
CA SER A 227 5.67 -12.13 -1.09
C SER A 227 4.91 -13.31 -0.46
N ILE A 228 4.78 -14.43 -1.18
CA ILE A 228 4.17 -15.66 -0.66
C ILE A 228 4.98 -16.15 0.57
N VAL A 229 6.31 -16.21 0.46
CA VAL A 229 7.17 -16.61 1.57
C VAL A 229 6.99 -15.70 2.78
N CYS A 230 6.96 -14.38 2.58
CA CYS A 230 6.73 -13.41 3.65
C CYS A 230 5.37 -13.57 4.33
N GLN A 231 4.31 -13.91 3.60
CA GLN A 231 3.00 -14.19 4.23
C GLN A 231 3.04 -15.46 5.09
N TRP A 232 3.76 -16.50 4.66
CA TRP A 232 3.97 -17.70 5.47
C TRP A 232 4.89 -17.45 6.67
N LEU A 233 5.92 -16.60 6.52
CA LEU A 233 6.77 -16.16 7.62
C LEU A 233 5.96 -15.37 8.65
N ASN A 234 5.04 -14.51 8.21
CA ASN A 234 4.13 -13.78 9.09
C ASN A 234 3.23 -14.73 9.90
N PHE A 235 2.70 -15.79 9.27
CA PHE A 235 2.00 -16.85 10.00
C PHE A 235 2.92 -17.55 11.02
N LEU A 236 4.14 -17.90 10.62
CA LEU A 236 5.11 -18.57 11.48
C LEU A 236 5.50 -17.71 12.69
N THR A 237 5.64 -16.39 12.52
CA THR A 237 5.95 -15.49 13.64
C THR A 237 4.87 -15.51 14.71
N TYR A 238 3.59 -15.62 14.35
CA TYR A 238 2.52 -15.77 15.34
C TYR A 238 2.54 -17.12 16.06
N VAL A 239 2.89 -18.20 15.36
CA VAL A 239 3.05 -19.53 15.98
C VAL A 239 4.22 -19.53 16.97
N ILE A 240 5.33 -18.90 16.60
CA ILE A 240 6.50 -18.74 17.49
C ILE A 240 6.15 -17.86 18.69
N LEU A 241 5.41 -16.76 18.49
CA LEU A 241 4.90 -15.90 19.56
C LEU A 241 4.06 -16.70 20.55
N LEU A 242 3.13 -17.53 20.07
CA LEU A 242 2.32 -18.41 20.93
C LEU A 242 3.21 -19.38 21.71
N TYR A 243 4.18 -20.00 21.06
CA TYR A 243 5.10 -20.93 21.70
C TYR A 243 5.91 -20.25 22.82
N VAL A 244 6.51 -19.10 22.55
CA VAL A 244 7.28 -18.32 23.54
C VAL A 244 6.38 -17.88 24.70
N TYR A 245 5.13 -17.54 24.43
CA TYR A 245 4.18 -17.11 25.45
C TYR A 245 3.69 -18.26 26.36
N VAL A 246 3.47 -19.45 25.79
CA VAL A 246 2.93 -20.62 26.51
C VAL A 246 4.01 -21.43 27.23
N PHE A 247 5.19 -21.64 26.62
CA PHE A 247 6.20 -22.58 27.13
C PHE A 247 7.19 -21.99 28.16
N GLY A 248 7.10 -20.69 28.47
CA GLY A 248 8.06 -19.99 29.34
C GLY A 248 7.93 -20.22 30.86
N GLY A 249 7.09 -21.15 31.33
CA GLY A 249 6.87 -21.37 32.77
C GLY A 249 6.44 -20.09 33.51
N ASP A 250 6.60 -20.01 34.84
CA ASP A 250 6.10 -18.88 35.66
C ASP A 250 6.76 -17.51 35.46
N GLN A 251 7.85 -17.45 34.68
CA GLN A 251 8.67 -16.25 34.49
C GLN A 251 8.74 -15.79 33.03
N GLY A 252 8.46 -16.66 32.04
CA GLY A 252 8.56 -16.30 30.62
C GLY A 252 9.99 -15.97 30.15
N HIS A 253 10.26 -16.09 28.84
CA HIS A 253 11.55 -15.66 28.26
C HIS A 253 11.41 -14.29 27.59
N LEU A 254 11.53 -13.22 28.38
CA LEU A 254 11.40 -11.83 27.92
C LEU A 254 12.33 -11.50 26.75
N THR A 255 13.59 -11.95 26.80
CA THR A 255 14.58 -11.72 25.75
C THR A 255 14.19 -12.40 24.44
N THR A 256 13.71 -13.65 24.49
CA THR A 256 13.23 -14.36 23.30
C THR A 256 11.99 -13.69 22.72
N PHE A 257 11.08 -13.20 23.57
CA PHE A 257 9.91 -12.44 23.14
C PHE A 257 10.31 -11.15 22.39
N TYR A 258 11.31 -10.42 22.89
CA TYR A 258 11.87 -9.24 22.22
C TYR A 258 12.46 -9.59 20.84
N PHE A 259 13.30 -10.62 20.75
CA PHE A 259 13.89 -11.03 19.47
C PHE A 259 12.86 -11.46 18.43
N VAL A 260 11.81 -12.18 18.86
CA VAL A 260 10.72 -12.57 17.95
C VAL A 260 9.98 -11.35 17.41
N ILE A 261 9.75 -10.33 18.24
CA ILE A 261 9.11 -9.09 17.79
C ILE A 261 10.03 -8.30 16.86
N ALA A 262 11.34 -8.21 17.13
CA ALA A 262 12.30 -7.60 16.21
C ALA A 262 12.31 -8.30 14.84
N ILE A 263 12.35 -9.63 14.81
CA ILE A 263 12.27 -10.42 13.57
C ILE A 263 10.93 -10.19 12.85
N SER A 264 9.82 -10.09 13.60
CA SER A 264 8.51 -9.79 13.02
C SER A 264 8.46 -8.43 12.34
N GLY A 265 9.19 -7.42 12.86
CA GLY A 265 9.32 -6.11 12.24
C GLY A 265 10.02 -6.16 10.87
N VAL A 266 11.05 -7.00 10.73
CA VAL A 266 11.73 -7.24 9.44
C VAL A 266 10.80 -7.93 8.44
N VAL A 267 10.06 -8.95 8.88
CA VAL A 267 9.09 -9.65 8.03
C VAL A 267 7.97 -8.70 7.60
N PHE A 268 7.52 -7.84 8.51
CA PHE A 268 6.48 -6.84 8.26
C PHE A 268 6.89 -5.84 7.17
N GLY A 269 8.06 -5.21 7.27
CA GLY A 269 8.45 -4.18 6.30
C GLY A 269 8.75 -4.70 4.90
N ILE A 270 9.33 -5.90 4.77
CA ILE A 270 9.46 -6.57 3.46
C ILE A 270 8.06 -6.96 2.92
N ASN A 271 7.18 -7.49 3.75
CA ASN A 271 5.84 -7.89 3.28
C ASN A 271 5.04 -6.69 2.77
N MET A 272 5.07 -5.55 3.48
CA MET A 272 4.38 -4.33 3.07
C MET A 272 4.84 -3.85 1.69
N THR A 273 6.15 -3.76 1.47
CA THR A 273 6.71 -3.31 0.19
C THR A 273 6.46 -4.30 -0.95
N LEU A 274 6.52 -5.61 -0.67
CA LEU A 274 6.21 -6.64 -1.64
C LEU A 274 4.72 -6.62 -2.05
N VAL A 275 3.79 -6.49 -1.12
CA VAL A 275 2.35 -6.42 -1.44
C VAL A 275 2.04 -5.23 -2.35
N TYR A 276 2.66 -4.07 -2.10
CA TYR A 276 2.50 -2.86 -2.92
C TYR A 276 3.12 -3.00 -4.32
N SER A 277 4.24 -3.73 -4.44
CA SER A 277 4.92 -3.96 -5.72
C SER A 277 4.26 -5.05 -6.59
N VAL A 278 3.52 -5.99 -6.00
CA VAL A 278 2.85 -7.05 -6.76
C VAL A 278 1.79 -6.47 -7.71
N ASP A 279 0.85 -5.67 -7.22
CA ASP A 279 -0.19 -5.04 -8.05
C ASP A 279 -0.76 -3.79 -7.36
N PHE A 280 -0.55 -2.63 -7.99
CA PHE A 280 -1.02 -1.37 -7.44
C PHE A 280 -2.54 -1.18 -7.54
N ASN A 281 -3.23 -1.92 -8.42
CA ASN A 281 -4.68 -1.76 -8.61
C ASN A 281 -5.47 -2.12 -7.33
N TYR A 282 -4.91 -2.98 -6.48
CA TYR A 282 -5.54 -3.46 -5.25
C TYR A 282 -5.05 -2.75 -3.97
N ILE A 283 -4.15 -1.76 -4.08
CA ILE A 283 -3.67 -0.98 -2.93
C ILE A 283 -4.82 -0.31 -2.14
N PRO A 284 -5.84 0.33 -2.76
CA PRO A 284 -6.94 0.92 -1.99
C PRO A 284 -7.69 -0.12 -1.14
N VAL A 285 -7.86 -1.33 -1.68
CA VAL A 285 -8.52 -2.45 -1.01
C VAL A 285 -7.67 -3.00 0.13
N TYR A 286 -6.36 -3.05 -0.06
CA TYR A 286 -5.40 -3.42 0.97
C TYR A 286 -5.40 -2.44 2.16
N ILE A 287 -5.34 -1.13 1.89
CA ILE A 287 -5.36 -0.08 2.93
C ILE A 287 -6.68 -0.13 3.71
N ALA A 288 -7.80 -0.44 3.03
CA ALA A 288 -9.07 -0.67 3.70
C ALA A 288 -9.01 -1.88 4.64
N GLY A 289 -8.38 -2.99 4.23
CA GLY A 289 -8.16 -4.16 5.09
C GLY A 289 -7.30 -3.84 6.31
N GLU A 290 -6.20 -3.12 6.11
CA GLU A 290 -5.29 -2.65 7.17
C GLU A 290 -6.01 -1.83 8.24
N ASN A 291 -6.83 -0.85 7.81
CA ASN A 291 -7.57 0.04 8.70
C ASN A 291 -8.87 -0.54 9.27
N SER A 292 -9.31 -1.71 8.79
CA SER A 292 -10.45 -2.45 9.34
C SER A 292 -10.09 -3.27 10.57
N PHE A 293 -8.81 -3.58 10.72
CA PHE A 293 -8.32 -4.42 11.79
C PHE A 293 -8.70 -3.93 13.20
N PRO A 294 -8.58 -2.63 13.56
CA PRO A 294 -9.01 -2.10 14.84
C PRO A 294 -10.41 -2.55 15.30
N ILE A 295 -11.39 -2.45 14.41
CA ILE A 295 -12.78 -2.82 14.67
C ILE A 295 -12.89 -4.32 14.92
N VAL A 296 -12.20 -5.14 14.12
CA VAL A 296 -12.15 -6.59 14.31
C VAL A 296 -11.56 -6.92 15.68
N THR A 297 -10.49 -6.25 16.12
CA THR A 297 -9.91 -6.45 17.45
C THR A 297 -10.87 -6.10 18.59
N SER A 298 -11.54 -4.95 18.49
CA SER A 298 -12.48 -4.50 19.50
C SER A 298 -13.67 -5.46 19.62
N PHE A 299 -14.14 -5.98 18.50
CA PHE A 299 -15.18 -7.00 18.47
C PHE A 299 -14.72 -8.31 19.10
N MET A 300 -13.50 -8.76 18.82
CA MET A 300 -12.92 -9.95 19.45
C MET A 300 -12.79 -9.79 20.97
N HIS A 301 -12.26 -8.66 21.44
CA HIS A 301 -12.15 -8.35 22.87
C HIS A 301 -13.51 -8.34 23.58
N TYR A 302 -14.52 -7.78 22.92
CA TYR A 302 -15.89 -7.79 23.43
C TYR A 302 -16.43 -9.22 23.61
N LEU A 303 -16.25 -10.09 22.61
CA LEU A 303 -16.68 -11.49 22.68
C LEU A 303 -15.91 -12.28 23.75
N THR A 304 -14.59 -12.11 23.83
CA THR A 304 -13.76 -12.83 24.81
C THR A 304 -14.11 -12.42 26.24
N THR A 305 -14.40 -11.13 26.45
CA THR A 305 -14.83 -10.61 27.76
C THR A 305 -16.22 -11.13 28.14
N LEU A 306 -17.15 -11.27 27.20
CA LEU A 306 -18.47 -11.87 27.46
C LEU A 306 -18.37 -13.34 27.89
N MET A 307 -17.48 -14.12 27.26
CA MET A 307 -17.34 -15.54 27.55
C MET A 307 -16.51 -15.83 28.81
N PHE A 308 -15.44 -15.07 29.04
CA PHE A 308 -14.43 -15.35 30.05
C PHE A 308 -14.23 -14.22 31.08
N GLY A 309 -15.09 -13.19 31.11
CA GLY A 309 -14.95 -12.02 31.98
C GLY A 309 -15.10 -12.30 33.48
N ASN A 310 -15.54 -13.49 33.88
CA ASN A 310 -15.67 -13.84 35.29
C ASN A 310 -14.30 -14.19 35.93
N ARG A 311 -13.61 -13.15 36.41
CA ARG A 311 -12.28 -13.21 37.06
C ARG A 311 -12.17 -14.15 38.27
N ARG A 312 -13.30 -14.57 38.88
CA ARG A 312 -13.29 -15.52 40.02
C ARG A 312 -13.15 -16.98 39.60
N LYS A 313 -13.45 -17.32 38.34
CA LYS A 313 -13.44 -18.70 37.83
C LYS A 313 -12.33 -18.95 36.82
N TRP A 314 -11.89 -17.90 36.13
CA TRP A 314 -10.91 -17.98 35.05
C TRP A 314 -9.80 -16.97 35.26
N ASN A 315 -8.59 -17.33 34.80
CA ASN A 315 -7.50 -16.38 34.65
C ASN A 315 -7.72 -15.56 33.37
N SER A 316 -8.73 -14.66 33.42
CA SER A 316 -9.28 -13.94 32.27
C SER A 316 -8.19 -13.21 31.47
N ASP A 317 -7.22 -12.64 32.16
CA ASP A 317 -6.13 -11.85 31.59
C ASP A 317 -5.20 -12.70 30.69
N PHE A 318 -4.93 -13.96 31.06
CA PHE A 318 -4.15 -14.90 30.23
C PHE A 318 -4.96 -15.42 29.04
N ILE A 319 -6.23 -15.73 29.25
CA ILE A 319 -7.11 -16.30 28.21
C ILE A 319 -7.35 -15.28 27.10
N VAL A 320 -7.50 -14.00 27.42
CA VAL A 320 -7.68 -12.93 26.42
C VAL A 320 -6.49 -12.88 25.46
N VAL A 321 -5.25 -12.89 25.97
CA VAL A 321 -4.04 -12.86 25.12
C VAL A 321 -3.91 -14.14 24.28
N CYS A 322 -4.19 -15.31 24.86
CA CYS A 322 -4.17 -16.56 24.11
C CYS A 322 -5.21 -16.59 22.98
N VAL A 323 -6.39 -16.03 23.20
CA VAL A 323 -7.43 -15.91 22.17
C VAL A 323 -7.00 -14.95 21.07
N ASP A 324 -6.43 -13.80 21.40
CA ASP A 324 -5.91 -12.84 20.43
C ASP A 324 -4.83 -13.45 19.53
N ILE A 325 -3.84 -14.13 20.12
CA ILE A 325 -2.79 -14.82 19.36
C ILE A 325 -3.41 -15.96 18.53
N GLY A 326 -4.35 -16.71 19.07
CA GLY A 326 -5.05 -17.78 18.35
C GLY A 326 -5.80 -17.28 17.12
N VAL A 327 -6.53 -16.17 17.23
CA VAL A 327 -7.24 -15.58 16.08
C VAL A 327 -6.25 -14.96 15.09
N ALA A 328 -5.16 -14.34 15.56
CA ALA A 328 -4.08 -13.86 14.69
C ALA A 328 -3.51 -14.97 13.81
N ILE A 329 -3.28 -16.16 14.39
CA ILE A 329 -2.82 -17.36 13.68
C ILE A 329 -3.85 -17.79 12.62
N ILE A 330 -5.14 -17.80 12.95
CA ILE A 330 -6.19 -18.17 11.99
C ILE A 330 -6.26 -17.18 10.83
N ILE A 331 -6.29 -15.88 11.11
CA ILE A 331 -6.37 -14.83 10.09
C ILE A 331 -5.14 -14.86 9.18
N SER A 332 -3.94 -14.94 9.77
CA SER A 332 -2.68 -15.00 9.00
C SER A 332 -2.55 -16.28 8.18
N PHE A 333 -3.03 -17.42 8.69
CA PHE A 333 -3.08 -18.67 7.94
C PHE A 333 -4.00 -18.57 6.73
N VAL A 334 -5.23 -18.09 6.92
CA VAL A 334 -6.19 -17.90 5.83
C VAL A 334 -5.65 -16.90 4.81
N ALA A 335 -5.05 -15.80 5.26
CA ALA A 335 -4.38 -14.84 4.39
C ALA A 335 -3.27 -15.49 3.55
N ALA A 336 -2.37 -16.27 4.15
CA ALA A 336 -1.28 -16.96 3.45
C ALA A 336 -1.78 -18.00 2.44
N VAL A 337 -2.82 -18.77 2.79
CA VAL A 337 -3.45 -19.75 1.89
C VAL A 337 -4.13 -19.07 0.72
N VAL A 338 -4.95 -18.03 0.97
CA VAL A 338 -5.65 -17.29 -0.08
C VAL A 338 -4.67 -16.55 -0.98
N TRP A 339 -3.60 -15.96 -0.43
CA TRP A 339 -2.53 -15.32 -1.20
C TRP A 339 -1.81 -16.32 -2.10
N THR A 340 -1.42 -17.47 -1.56
CA THR A 340 -0.78 -18.55 -2.33
C THR A 340 -1.71 -19.07 -3.43
N TRP A 341 -2.99 -19.23 -3.12
CA TRP A 341 -3.97 -19.72 -4.09
C TRP A 341 -4.25 -18.70 -5.19
N ALA A 342 -4.37 -17.42 -4.84
CA ALA A 342 -4.55 -16.33 -5.78
C ALA A 342 -3.44 -16.36 -6.85
N TYR A 343 -2.17 -16.41 -6.45
CA TYR A 343 -1.07 -16.39 -7.43
C TYR A 343 -0.73 -17.75 -8.08
N LYS A 344 -1.30 -18.87 -7.61
CA LYS A 344 -1.18 -20.20 -8.26
C LYS A 344 -2.37 -20.56 -9.16
N CYS A 345 -3.46 -19.81 -9.11
CA CYS A 345 -4.66 -20.06 -9.90
C CYS A 345 -4.41 -19.72 -11.38
N SER A 346 -4.84 -20.58 -12.31
CA SER A 346 -4.66 -20.40 -13.76
C SER A 346 -5.96 -20.78 -14.48
N ASN A 347 -6.37 -19.97 -15.46
CA ASN A 347 -7.63 -20.16 -16.17
C ASN A 347 -7.53 -21.20 -17.30
N GLY A 348 -7.33 -22.49 -17.00
CA GLY A 348 -7.61 -23.66 -17.87
C GLY A 348 -7.01 -23.78 -19.28
N GLN A 349 -6.45 -22.71 -19.85
CA GLN A 349 -5.83 -22.61 -21.16
C GLN A 349 -4.41 -22.11 -20.95
N GLU A 350 -3.44 -23.03 -20.81
CA GLU A 350 -1.95 -22.90 -20.91
C GLU A 350 -1.20 -21.60 -20.52
N LYS A 351 -1.84 -20.60 -19.91
CA LYS A 351 -1.27 -19.29 -19.61
C LYS A 351 -0.99 -19.26 -18.09
N LYS A 352 0.30 -19.25 -17.75
CA LYS A 352 0.80 -19.40 -16.37
C LYS A 352 0.69 -18.14 -15.50
N TRP A 353 0.30 -16.97 -16.05
CA TRP A 353 0.59 -15.67 -15.42
C TRP A 353 -0.60 -14.69 -15.28
N TRP A 354 -1.86 -15.15 -15.29
CA TRP A 354 -3.07 -14.29 -15.39
C TRP A 354 -3.22 -13.19 -14.32
N HIS A 355 -2.78 -13.45 -13.09
CA HIS A 355 -2.91 -12.52 -11.97
C HIS A 355 -1.66 -11.64 -11.76
N ILE A 356 -0.67 -11.73 -12.65
CA ILE A 356 0.57 -10.95 -12.55
C ILE A 356 0.47 -9.78 -13.51
N TYR A 357 0.28 -8.60 -12.95
CA TYR A 357 0.41 -7.37 -13.69
C TYR A 357 1.84 -6.84 -13.53
N ALA A 358 2.61 -6.84 -14.61
CA ALA A 358 3.96 -6.31 -14.60
C ALA A 358 3.97 -4.89 -15.16
N PHE A 359 4.46 -3.96 -14.35
CA PHE A 359 4.62 -2.57 -14.73
C PHE A 359 6.10 -2.20 -14.72
N GLY A 360 6.53 -1.45 -15.73
CA GLY A 360 7.89 -0.92 -15.85
C GLY A 360 8.16 0.24 -14.88
N PHE A 361 9.28 0.92 -15.06
CA PHE A 361 9.59 2.16 -14.35
C PHE A 361 9.88 3.24 -15.37
N SER A 362 8.90 4.13 -15.61
CA SER A 362 8.99 5.18 -16.63
C SER A 362 10.07 6.23 -16.36
N GLY A 363 10.39 6.52 -15.11
CA GLY A 363 11.37 7.55 -14.74
C GLY A 363 10.95 8.99 -15.10
N GLY A 364 9.81 9.16 -15.77
CA GLY A 364 9.23 10.45 -16.12
C GLY A 364 8.50 11.09 -14.93
N PHE A 365 9.00 12.22 -14.46
CA PHE A 365 8.37 13.00 -13.40
C PHE A 365 7.16 13.77 -13.97
N SER A 366 5.96 13.25 -13.75
CA SER A 366 4.71 13.99 -13.96
C SER A 366 4.46 14.92 -12.77
N SER A 367 4.34 16.22 -13.03
CA SER A 367 4.10 17.22 -11.97
C SER A 367 2.80 16.98 -11.22
N GLU A 368 1.86 16.25 -11.83
CA GLU A 368 0.58 15.84 -11.27
C GLU A 368 0.72 14.82 -10.13
N VAL A 369 1.86 14.13 -10.00
CA VAL A 369 2.11 13.16 -8.90
C VAL A 369 2.59 13.85 -7.63
N ILE A 370 3.06 15.10 -7.72
CA ILE A 370 3.65 15.83 -6.57
C ILE A 370 2.64 15.99 -5.44
N SER A 371 1.44 16.49 -5.74
CA SER A 371 0.40 16.73 -4.76
C SER A 371 0.00 15.46 -3.99
N PRO A 372 -0.40 14.35 -4.65
CA PRO A 372 -0.75 13.13 -3.93
C PRO A 372 0.46 12.47 -3.24
N ALA A 373 1.68 12.60 -3.78
CA ALA A 373 2.89 12.13 -3.10
C ALA A 373 3.16 12.92 -1.79
N LEU A 374 2.98 14.25 -1.81
CA LEU A 374 3.08 15.09 -0.61
C LEU A 374 2.01 14.71 0.41
N MET A 375 0.78 14.38 -0.02
CA MET A 375 -0.26 13.88 0.88
C MET A 375 0.18 12.61 1.62
N VAL A 376 0.81 11.66 0.91
CA VAL A 376 1.34 10.43 1.53
C VAL A 376 2.47 10.77 2.50
N ILE A 377 3.41 11.64 2.12
CA ILE A 377 4.56 12.00 2.97
C ILE A 377 4.11 12.75 4.24
N VAL A 378 3.26 13.77 4.11
CA VAL A 378 2.73 14.56 5.25
C VAL A 378 1.74 13.74 6.07
N GLY A 379 0.93 12.91 5.40
CA GLY A 379 0.05 11.92 6.00
C GLY A 379 0.86 10.99 6.89
N MET A 380 1.71 10.16 6.31
CA MET A 380 2.46 9.13 7.00
C MET A 380 3.48 9.70 8.01
N GLY A 381 4.21 10.74 7.65
CA GLY A 381 5.35 11.23 8.44
C GLY A 381 4.95 12.00 9.70
N LEU A 382 4.02 12.94 9.59
CA LEU A 382 3.78 13.90 10.67
C LEU A 382 2.90 13.36 11.82
N VAL A 383 2.20 12.24 11.62
CA VAL A 383 1.25 11.73 12.63
C VAL A 383 1.97 11.33 13.93
N TYR A 384 3.11 10.62 13.84
CA TYR A 384 3.84 10.12 15.01
C TYR A 384 4.68 11.18 15.74
N ALA A 385 4.88 12.34 15.12
CA ALA A 385 5.47 13.51 15.77
C ALA A 385 4.58 14.03 16.91
N ILE A 386 3.26 13.90 16.75
CA ILE A 386 2.25 14.52 17.62
C ILE A 386 1.44 13.44 18.35
N TYR A 387 0.97 12.42 17.64
CA TYR A 387 0.13 11.35 18.18
C TYR A 387 0.93 10.06 18.32
N PRO A 388 0.82 9.30 19.43
CA PRO A 388 -0.04 9.55 20.60
C PRO A 388 0.59 10.45 21.67
N GLY A 389 1.89 10.75 21.55
CA GLY A 389 2.70 11.30 22.64
C GLY A 389 2.27 12.69 23.12
N ILE A 390 2.11 13.65 22.23
CA ILE A 390 1.69 15.03 22.54
C ILE A 390 0.16 15.09 22.68
N ALA A 391 -0.56 14.59 21.68
CA ALA A 391 -2.01 14.50 21.68
C ALA A 391 -2.42 13.03 21.51
N PRO A 392 -3.23 12.42 22.41
CA PRO A 392 -3.85 13.04 23.58
C PRO A 392 -2.93 13.11 24.82
N GLY A 393 -1.76 12.45 24.81
CA GLY A 393 -0.99 12.12 26.01
C GLY A 393 -0.61 13.27 26.96
N MET A 394 -0.34 14.48 26.43
CA MET A 394 0.08 15.64 27.23
C MET A 394 -0.96 16.76 27.29
N ILE A 395 -1.89 16.81 26.33
CA ILE A 395 -2.86 17.91 26.18
C ILE A 395 -4.24 17.55 26.78
N VAL A 396 -4.61 16.26 26.74
CA VAL A 396 -5.92 15.78 27.18
C VAL A 396 -5.81 15.18 28.59
N PRO A 397 -6.81 15.39 29.47
CA PRO A 397 -6.88 14.68 30.74
C PRO A 397 -6.89 13.15 30.56
N PHE A 398 -6.15 12.42 31.39
CA PHE A 398 -5.92 10.98 31.26
C PHE A 398 -7.21 10.15 31.07
N TYR A 399 -8.30 10.46 31.79
CA TYR A 399 -9.57 9.72 31.68
C TYR A 399 -10.31 9.87 30.34
N LEU A 400 -9.92 10.84 29.49
CA LEU A 400 -10.47 11.01 28.13
C LEU A 400 -9.59 10.33 27.08
N VAL A 401 -8.32 10.03 27.37
CA VAL A 401 -7.38 9.41 26.42
C VAL A 401 -7.98 8.12 25.84
N ASP A 402 -8.43 7.23 26.71
CA ASP A 402 -9.03 5.95 26.31
C ASP A 402 -10.29 6.13 25.44
N LYS A 403 -11.10 7.15 25.74
CA LYS A 403 -12.31 7.46 24.95
C LYS A 403 -11.98 7.99 23.57
N ILE A 404 -10.94 8.82 23.47
CA ILE A 404 -10.46 9.34 22.18
C ILE A 404 -9.94 8.19 21.33
N GLU A 405 -9.13 7.31 21.93
CA GLU A 405 -8.64 6.13 21.24
C GLU A 405 -9.81 5.29 20.71
N MET A 406 -10.80 4.95 21.55
CA MET A 406 -11.99 4.21 21.09
C MET A 406 -12.73 4.86 19.92
N VAL A 407 -12.87 6.19 19.92
CA VAL A 407 -13.50 6.91 18.80
C VAL A 407 -12.65 6.80 17.54
N LEU A 408 -11.33 6.98 17.65
CA LEU A 408 -10.41 6.84 16.52
C LEU A 408 -10.45 5.42 15.94
N LEU A 409 -10.45 4.38 16.79
CA LEU A 409 -10.53 2.98 16.34
C LEU A 409 -11.74 2.69 15.43
N ILE A 410 -12.84 3.41 15.60
CA ILE A 410 -14.05 3.27 14.78
C ILE A 410 -14.01 4.23 13.58
N ALA A 411 -13.56 5.47 13.79
CA ALA A 411 -13.60 6.51 12.78
C ALA A 411 -12.60 6.29 11.63
N THR A 412 -11.44 5.69 11.91
CA THR A 412 -10.34 5.52 10.95
C THR A 412 -10.64 4.50 9.85
N PHE A 413 -11.61 3.61 10.08
CA PHE A 413 -12.11 2.68 9.08
C PHE A 413 -12.81 3.36 7.90
N PHE A 414 -13.53 4.46 8.13
CA PHE A 414 -14.42 5.03 7.13
C PHE A 414 -13.68 5.58 5.89
N PRO A 415 -12.62 6.40 6.00
CA PRO A 415 -12.00 7.00 4.82
C PRO A 415 -11.44 5.97 3.83
N PRO A 416 -10.63 4.97 4.24
CA PRO A 416 -10.11 3.94 3.32
C PRO A 416 -11.21 3.12 2.65
N VAL A 417 -12.28 2.78 3.39
CA VAL A 417 -13.38 1.95 2.87
C VAL A 417 -14.24 2.72 1.88
N ILE A 418 -14.50 4.01 2.14
CA ILE A 418 -15.19 4.88 1.19
C ILE A 418 -14.40 4.95 -0.11
N VAL A 419 -13.08 5.15 -0.05
CA VAL A 419 -12.24 5.20 -1.25
C VAL A 419 -12.21 3.86 -1.99
N ALA A 420 -12.08 2.74 -1.28
CA ALA A 420 -12.13 1.42 -1.88
C ALA A 420 -13.50 1.13 -2.53
N MET A 421 -14.60 1.61 -1.92
CA MET A 421 -15.94 1.50 -2.48
C MET A 421 -16.12 2.39 -3.71
N LEU A 422 -15.68 3.64 -3.66
CA LEU A 422 -15.69 4.57 -4.81
C LEU A 422 -14.93 3.97 -6.00
N ARG A 423 -13.77 3.35 -5.75
CA ARG A 423 -13.00 2.67 -6.81
C ARG A 423 -13.72 1.45 -7.38
N ARG A 424 -14.54 0.77 -6.57
CA ARG A 424 -15.31 -0.40 -7.02
C ARG A 424 -16.54 0.00 -7.84
N THR A 425 -17.20 1.09 -7.49
CA THR A 425 -18.38 1.60 -8.19
C THR A 425 -18.02 2.38 -9.45
N ALA A 426 -16.90 3.09 -9.45
CA ALA A 426 -16.44 3.91 -10.56
C ALA A 426 -15.29 3.22 -11.33
N GLY A 427 -15.28 3.34 -12.65
CA GLY A 427 -14.22 2.77 -13.49
C GLY A 427 -12.85 3.43 -13.24
N PHE A 428 -11.78 2.78 -13.70
CA PHE A 428 -10.45 3.39 -13.70
C PHE A 428 -10.46 4.68 -14.53
N GLY A 429 -9.94 5.78 -13.97
CA GLY A 429 -9.95 7.10 -14.61
C GLY A 429 -11.22 7.93 -14.41
N ASP A 430 -12.27 7.40 -13.77
CA ASP A 430 -13.49 8.17 -13.48
C ASP A 430 -13.23 9.20 -12.35
N PRO A 431 -13.62 10.48 -12.52
CA PRO A 431 -13.46 11.53 -11.49
C PRO A 431 -14.03 11.19 -10.12
N GLN A 432 -15.00 10.26 -10.03
CA GLN A 432 -15.56 9.80 -8.76
C GLN A 432 -14.55 9.02 -7.91
N SER A 433 -13.46 8.53 -8.51
CA SER A 433 -12.40 7.81 -7.83
C SER A 433 -11.12 8.66 -7.77
N PRO A 434 -10.37 8.64 -6.66
CA PRO A 434 -9.08 9.33 -6.57
C PRO A 434 -8.01 8.74 -7.51
N MET A 435 -8.26 7.56 -8.11
CA MET A 435 -7.43 6.97 -9.18
C MET A 435 -7.67 7.59 -10.57
N CYS A 436 -8.27 8.77 -10.65
CA CYS A 436 -8.30 9.56 -11.88
C CYS A 436 -7.05 10.44 -11.98
N GLY A 437 -6.75 10.96 -13.18
CA GLY A 437 -5.81 12.07 -13.29
C GLY A 437 -6.39 13.33 -12.65
N TRP A 438 -5.60 14.05 -11.86
CA TRP A 438 -6.01 15.28 -11.16
C TRP A 438 -5.88 16.50 -12.07
N LYS A 439 -6.26 16.34 -13.33
CA LYS A 439 -6.16 17.36 -14.38
C LYS A 439 -7.44 17.39 -15.21
N LYS A 440 -7.53 18.38 -16.10
CA LYS A 440 -8.61 18.48 -17.07
C LYS A 440 -8.02 18.42 -18.49
N PRO A 441 -8.43 17.44 -19.32
CA PRO A 441 -9.27 16.30 -18.97
C PRO A 441 -8.54 15.28 -18.09
N THR A 442 -9.27 14.56 -17.22
CA THR A 442 -8.73 13.51 -16.33
C THR A 442 -7.98 12.42 -17.10
N VAL A 443 -8.48 12.07 -18.27
CA VAL A 443 -7.87 11.18 -19.24
C VAL A 443 -8.05 11.75 -20.64
N ASP A 444 -7.04 11.62 -21.51
CA ASP A 444 -7.01 12.28 -22.83
C ASP A 444 -8.18 11.90 -23.75
N TRP A 445 -8.83 10.78 -23.47
CA TRP A 445 -9.95 10.23 -24.23
C TRP A 445 -11.34 10.51 -23.60
N MET A 446 -11.40 11.23 -22.47
CA MET A 446 -12.64 11.77 -21.89
C MET A 446 -12.52 13.29 -21.69
N PRO A 447 -12.69 14.10 -22.75
CA PRO A 447 -12.45 15.54 -22.70
C PRO A 447 -13.32 16.30 -21.68
N ASP A 448 -14.49 15.75 -21.32
CA ASP A 448 -15.49 16.41 -20.46
C ASP A 448 -15.29 16.14 -18.96
N LYS A 449 -14.41 15.21 -18.59
CA LYS A 449 -14.26 14.75 -17.20
C LYS A 449 -13.17 15.53 -16.47
N ASP A 450 -13.53 16.25 -15.41
CA ASP A 450 -12.63 17.07 -14.58
C ASP A 450 -12.35 16.40 -13.23
N GLY A 451 -11.07 16.18 -12.93
CA GLY A 451 -10.60 15.51 -11.71
C GLY A 451 -9.88 16.47 -10.75
N ARG A 452 -9.86 17.77 -11.05
CA ARG A 452 -9.20 18.78 -10.21
C ARG A 452 -9.82 18.91 -8.81
N PHE A 453 -11.04 18.38 -8.60
CA PHE A 453 -11.69 18.32 -7.30
C PHE A 453 -10.81 17.70 -6.21
N TRP A 454 -9.98 16.70 -6.57
CA TRP A 454 -9.12 16.02 -5.59
C TRP A 454 -8.04 16.92 -4.98
N HIS A 455 -7.65 18.01 -5.66
CA HIS A 455 -6.78 19.04 -5.08
C HIS A 455 -7.41 19.77 -3.90
N ALA A 456 -8.73 19.75 -3.74
CA ALA A 456 -9.36 20.34 -2.56
C ALA A 456 -8.88 19.67 -1.26
N PHE A 457 -8.48 18.40 -1.32
CA PHE A 457 -7.91 17.68 -0.17
C PHE A 457 -6.48 18.11 0.17
N ASP A 458 -5.79 18.88 -0.69
CA ASP A 458 -4.50 19.49 -0.35
C ASP A 458 -4.64 20.43 0.86
N LEU A 459 -5.82 21.01 1.07
CA LEU A 459 -6.14 21.83 2.24
C LEU A 459 -6.00 21.05 3.56
N LEU A 460 -6.27 19.73 3.55
CA LEU A 460 -6.11 18.90 4.75
C LEU A 460 -4.65 18.79 5.18
N MET A 461 -3.70 18.85 4.24
CA MET A 461 -2.27 18.90 4.59
C MET A 461 -1.96 20.18 5.37
N VAL A 462 -2.44 21.33 4.88
CA VAL A 462 -2.24 22.63 5.53
C VAL A 462 -2.85 22.60 6.92
N ILE A 463 -4.10 22.13 7.05
CA ILE A 463 -4.77 21.99 8.36
C ILE A 463 -3.95 21.11 9.30
N LYS A 464 -3.47 19.95 8.83
CA LYS A 464 -2.68 19.02 9.66
C LYS A 464 -1.38 19.65 10.16
N ILE A 465 -0.65 20.36 9.31
CA ILE A 465 0.59 21.06 9.67
C ILE A 465 0.29 22.20 10.66
N THR A 466 -0.76 22.99 10.42
CA THR A 466 -1.17 24.06 11.33
C THR A 466 -1.55 23.49 12.71
N LEU A 467 -2.28 22.38 12.76
CA LEU A 467 -2.61 21.71 14.02
C LEU A 467 -1.37 21.22 14.77
N ALA A 468 -0.38 20.66 14.05
CA ALA A 468 0.89 20.25 14.64
C ALA A 468 1.63 21.42 15.31
N VAL A 469 1.71 22.56 14.62
CA VAL A 469 2.30 23.79 15.15
C VAL A 469 1.51 24.30 16.36
N VAL A 470 0.18 24.29 16.29
CA VAL A 470 -0.69 24.71 17.41
C VAL A 470 -0.47 23.81 18.64
N PHE A 471 -0.34 22.50 18.47
CA PHE A 471 -0.09 21.58 19.59
C PHE A 471 1.28 21.82 20.24
N ILE A 472 2.34 21.97 19.43
CA ILE A 472 3.67 22.27 19.94
C ILE A 472 3.70 23.64 20.63
N TYR A 473 3.09 24.66 20.03
CA TYR A 473 2.99 26.00 20.61
C TYR A 473 2.23 25.99 21.95
N SER A 474 1.14 25.21 22.03
CA SER A 474 0.34 25.09 23.24
C SER A 474 1.15 24.53 24.41
N LEU A 475 2.07 23.58 24.15
CA LEU A 475 2.95 23.02 25.17
C LEU A 475 4.02 23.99 25.67
N HIS A 476 4.57 24.84 24.79
CA HIS A 476 5.63 25.79 25.15
C HIS A 476 5.10 27.06 25.82
N TYR A 477 3.94 27.57 25.39
CA TYR A 477 3.36 28.82 25.90
C TYR A 477 2.05 28.56 26.64
N ARG A 478 2.14 27.86 27.78
CA ARG A 478 1.00 27.41 28.58
C ARG A 478 0.10 28.56 29.06
N ASP A 479 0.67 29.75 29.26
CA ASP A 479 -0.05 30.95 29.69
C ASP A 479 -0.75 31.70 28.56
N SER A 480 -0.50 31.34 27.30
CA SER A 480 -1.18 31.98 26.16
C SER A 480 -2.69 31.70 26.19
N SER A 481 -3.49 32.64 25.67
CA SER A 481 -4.94 32.48 25.54
C SER A 481 -5.31 31.25 24.70
N LEU A 482 -4.48 30.96 23.69
CA LEU A 482 -4.61 29.78 22.84
C LEU A 482 -4.38 28.49 23.64
N ALA A 483 -3.26 28.37 24.36
CA ALA A 483 -2.96 27.19 25.17
C ALA A 483 -4.01 26.94 26.27
N ARG A 484 -4.50 28.00 26.95
CA ARG A 484 -5.57 27.89 27.96
C ARG A 484 -6.90 27.39 27.40
N SER A 485 -7.17 27.61 26.11
CA SER A 485 -8.38 27.11 25.45
C SER A 485 -8.27 25.65 24.96
N ILE A 486 -7.04 25.11 24.90
CA ILE A 486 -6.77 23.78 24.36
C ILE A 486 -6.37 22.82 25.49
N ILE A 487 -5.41 23.18 26.34
CA ILE A 487 -4.90 22.32 27.41
C ILE A 487 -5.94 22.18 28.51
N ASN A 488 -6.17 20.94 28.97
CA ASN A 488 -7.14 20.60 30.02
C ASN A 488 -8.60 20.99 29.72
N GLN A 489 -8.91 21.37 28.47
CA GLN A 489 -10.28 21.57 27.99
C GLN A 489 -10.75 20.31 27.25
N PRO A 490 -11.62 19.47 27.86
CA PRO A 490 -11.94 18.15 27.33
C PRO A 490 -12.52 18.18 25.92
N LYS A 491 -13.39 19.15 25.63
CA LYS A 491 -14.11 19.22 24.34
C LYS A 491 -13.19 19.66 23.19
N MET A 492 -12.42 20.72 23.40
CA MET A 492 -11.59 21.31 22.34
C MET A 492 -10.39 20.41 22.02
N SER A 493 -9.68 19.93 23.05
CA SER A 493 -8.51 19.06 22.87
C SER A 493 -8.87 17.74 22.19
N THR A 494 -10.00 17.14 22.58
CA THR A 494 -10.52 15.92 21.93
C THR A 494 -10.86 16.18 20.46
N ALA A 495 -11.58 17.27 20.17
CA ALA A 495 -11.96 17.59 18.80
C ALA A 495 -10.74 17.82 17.90
N LEU A 496 -9.74 18.59 18.35
CA LEU A 496 -8.52 18.84 17.58
C LEU A 496 -7.71 17.56 17.35
N SER A 497 -7.60 16.70 18.37
CA SER A 497 -6.88 15.42 18.27
C SER A 497 -7.55 14.49 17.25
N ILE A 498 -8.89 14.41 17.27
CA ILE A 498 -9.65 13.64 16.29
C ILE A 498 -9.48 14.22 14.89
N ILE A 499 -9.61 15.53 14.71
CA ILE A 499 -9.43 16.18 13.40
C ILE A 499 -8.02 15.92 12.85
N PHE A 500 -6.99 16.05 13.68
CA PHE A 500 -5.61 15.80 13.31
C PHE A 500 -5.40 14.37 12.79
N TYR A 501 -5.92 13.38 13.53
CA TYR A 501 -5.80 11.98 13.14
C TYR A 501 -6.66 11.64 11.92
N MET A 502 -7.87 12.20 11.81
CA MET A 502 -8.72 12.01 10.63
C MET A 502 -8.10 12.62 9.37
N CYS A 503 -7.41 13.76 9.48
CA CYS A 503 -6.64 14.32 8.36
C CYS A 503 -5.55 13.35 7.91
N HIS A 504 -4.85 12.69 8.84
CA HIS A 504 -3.86 11.67 8.50
C HIS A 504 -4.48 10.54 7.65
N GLU A 505 -5.58 9.94 8.11
CA GLU A 505 -6.20 8.81 7.40
C GLU A 505 -6.77 9.21 6.03
N ILE A 506 -7.40 10.38 5.92
CA ILE A 506 -7.95 10.86 4.64
C ILE A 506 -6.82 11.11 3.64
N LEU A 507 -5.70 11.70 4.09
CA LEU A 507 -4.54 11.95 3.23
C LEU A 507 -3.92 10.65 2.72
N LEU A 508 -3.83 9.60 3.53
CA LEU A 508 -3.34 8.29 3.07
C LEU A 508 -4.34 7.59 2.14
N ALA A 509 -5.62 7.60 2.49
CA ALA A 509 -6.67 6.97 1.71
C ALA A 509 -6.81 7.57 0.31
N ILE A 510 -6.57 8.87 0.14
CA ILE A 510 -6.64 9.59 -1.15
C ILE A 510 -5.26 9.64 -1.84
N GLY A 511 -4.19 9.82 -1.07
CA GLY A 511 -2.83 10.00 -1.58
C GLY A 511 -2.32 8.78 -2.34
N PHE A 512 -2.43 7.57 -1.78
CA PHE A 512 -1.96 6.36 -2.46
C PHE A 512 -2.67 6.09 -3.79
N PRO A 513 -4.02 6.12 -3.87
CA PRO A 513 -4.73 5.99 -5.13
C PRO A 513 -4.48 7.17 -6.10
N GLY A 514 -4.29 8.38 -5.56
CA GLY A 514 -3.98 9.59 -6.33
C GLY A 514 -2.62 9.54 -7.02
N VAL A 515 -1.61 8.95 -6.38
CA VAL A 515 -0.31 8.68 -7.02
C VAL A 515 -0.52 7.74 -8.21
N ILE A 516 -1.33 6.69 -8.07
CA ILE A 516 -1.59 5.73 -9.15
C ILE A 516 -2.37 6.38 -10.31
N GLY A 517 -3.39 7.18 -10.02
CA GLY A 517 -4.24 7.83 -11.02
C GLY A 517 -3.52 8.87 -11.89
N ASN A 518 -2.44 9.46 -11.38
CA ASN A 518 -1.64 10.47 -12.07
C ASN A 518 -0.42 9.90 -12.82
N ASN A 519 -0.54 8.66 -13.35
CA ASN A 519 0.58 7.92 -13.97
C ASN A 519 1.77 7.68 -13.03
N GLY A 520 1.57 7.78 -11.72
CA GLY A 520 2.60 7.57 -10.71
C GLY A 520 2.63 6.17 -10.11
N GLY A 521 1.93 5.19 -10.68
CA GLY A 521 1.91 3.80 -10.19
C GLY A 521 3.31 3.20 -9.98
N ASP A 522 4.27 3.59 -10.83
CA ASP A 522 5.67 3.17 -10.75
C ASP A 522 6.41 3.76 -9.54
N TYR A 523 5.96 4.93 -9.06
CA TYR A 523 6.57 5.71 -7.99
C TYR A 523 5.98 5.44 -6.62
N VAL A 524 4.88 4.71 -6.48
CA VAL A 524 4.11 4.55 -5.22
C VAL A 524 4.99 4.18 -4.01
N LEU A 525 6.02 3.38 -4.23
CA LEU A 525 6.94 2.93 -3.18
C LEU A 525 7.88 4.04 -2.66
N ILE A 526 8.18 5.06 -3.47
CA ILE A 526 9.06 6.17 -3.10
C ILE A 526 8.45 7.07 -2.02
N PRO A 527 7.24 7.68 -2.21
CA PRO A 527 6.61 8.48 -1.17
C PRO A 527 6.23 7.62 0.05
N GLN A 528 5.97 6.32 -0.13
CA GLN A 528 5.80 5.38 0.99
C GLN A 528 7.08 5.29 1.83
N TYR A 529 8.23 5.04 1.20
CA TYR A 529 9.50 4.93 1.91
C TYR A 529 9.93 6.24 2.57
N ILE A 530 9.81 7.36 1.84
CA ILE A 530 10.08 8.69 2.38
C ILE A 530 9.15 8.96 3.57
N GLY A 531 7.85 8.70 3.42
CA GLY A 531 6.86 8.81 4.49
C GLY A 531 7.20 7.96 5.72
N ALA A 532 7.63 6.71 5.52
CA ALA A 532 8.03 5.80 6.59
C ALA A 532 9.33 6.23 7.28
N LEU A 533 10.30 6.76 6.54
CA LEU A 533 11.49 7.38 7.13
C LEU A 533 11.09 8.57 8.01
N PHE A 534 10.33 9.52 7.46
CA PHE A 534 9.86 10.68 8.23
C PHE A 534 9.09 10.26 9.47
N MET A 535 8.24 9.24 9.36
CA MET A 535 7.46 8.67 10.47
C MET A 535 8.38 8.32 11.63
N ILE A 536 9.43 7.54 11.37
CA ILE A 536 10.32 7.00 12.40
C ILE A 536 11.26 8.07 12.95
N PHE A 537 11.82 8.91 12.07
CA PHE A 537 12.65 10.05 12.50
C PHE A 537 11.88 10.99 13.43
N LEU A 538 10.62 11.28 13.10
CA LEU A 538 9.76 12.16 13.90
C LEU A 538 9.19 11.47 15.15
N ALA A 539 8.98 10.16 15.13
CA ALA A 539 8.60 9.38 16.31
C ALA A 539 9.72 9.42 17.37
N PHE A 540 10.97 9.17 16.97
CA PHE A 540 12.11 9.29 17.89
C PHE A 540 12.31 10.72 18.40
N TYR A 541 12.12 11.70 17.52
CA TYR A 541 12.17 13.11 17.91
C TYR A 541 11.09 13.46 18.95
N SER A 542 9.85 12.99 18.76
CA SER A 542 8.75 13.28 19.68
C SER A 542 8.94 12.60 21.03
N GLU A 543 9.47 11.38 21.07
CA GLU A 543 9.83 10.70 22.32
C GLU A 543 10.91 11.46 23.10
N GLY A 544 12.01 11.83 22.43
CA GLY A 544 13.08 12.62 23.05
C GLY A 544 12.57 13.96 23.56
N TYR A 545 11.74 14.64 22.76
CA TYR A 545 11.09 15.89 23.13
C TYR A 545 10.23 15.74 24.40
N ILE A 546 9.42 14.69 24.52
CA ILE A 546 8.56 14.47 25.70
C ILE A 546 9.38 14.14 26.95
N ILE A 547 10.48 13.40 26.83
CA ILE A 547 11.36 13.08 27.96
C ILE A 547 11.97 14.35 28.51
N GLU A 548 12.51 15.21 27.64
CA GLU A 548 13.09 16.48 28.05
C GLU A 548 12.03 17.46 28.57
N TYR A 549 10.84 17.42 27.99
CA TYR A 549 9.68 18.17 28.51
C TYR A 549 9.34 17.82 29.95
N LYS A 550 9.47 16.55 30.33
CA LYS A 550 9.18 16.08 31.69
C LYS A 550 10.35 16.26 32.66
N SER A 551 11.58 16.47 32.17
CA SER A 551 12.77 16.60 33.01
C SER A 551 12.95 18.01 33.59
N HIS A 552 12.36 19.03 32.96
CA HIS A 552 12.43 20.42 33.40
C HIS A 552 11.18 20.88 34.17
N ASP A 553 11.38 21.78 35.13
CA ASP A 553 10.31 22.38 35.90
C ASP A 553 9.48 23.32 34.99
N PRO A 554 8.13 23.23 34.95
CA PRO A 554 7.29 24.00 34.02
C PRO A 554 7.46 25.52 34.12
N ASP A 555 7.92 26.01 35.28
CA ASP A 555 8.09 27.44 35.59
C ASP A 555 9.44 28.01 35.14
N HIS A 556 10.44 27.16 34.82
CA HIS A 556 11.81 27.57 34.45
C HIS A 556 12.27 26.98 33.12
N TRP A 557 11.35 26.84 32.15
CA TRP A 557 11.68 26.30 30.84
C TRP A 557 12.66 27.22 30.08
N PRO A 558 13.89 26.78 29.74
CA PRO A 558 14.81 27.59 28.96
C PRO A 558 14.33 27.60 27.49
N THR A 559 13.63 28.65 27.09
CA THR A 559 13.24 28.84 25.68
C THR A 559 14.42 29.16 24.77
N ASP A 560 15.61 29.46 25.31
CA ASP A 560 16.82 29.72 24.54
C ASP A 560 17.59 28.43 24.27
N GLY A 561 17.44 27.88 23.05
CA GLY A 561 18.42 26.93 22.47
C GLY A 561 17.90 25.58 21.99
N MET A 562 16.66 25.18 22.30
CA MET A 562 16.16 23.82 21.99
C MET A 562 15.44 23.68 20.64
N TRP A 563 15.61 24.62 19.72
CA TRP A 563 14.72 24.72 18.55
C TRP A 563 15.10 23.77 17.42
N TYR A 564 16.27 23.09 17.47
CA TYR A 564 16.73 22.32 16.30
C TYR A 564 17.43 20.98 16.54
N LEU A 565 18.09 20.68 17.67
CA LEU A 565 19.00 19.51 17.72
C LEU A 565 19.12 18.73 19.04
N TYR A 566 18.56 19.18 20.17
CA TYR A 566 18.86 18.57 21.48
C TYR A 566 18.11 17.24 21.75
N GLY A 567 16.92 17.05 21.19
CA GLY A 567 16.12 15.82 21.37
C GLY A 567 16.75 14.55 20.79
N TYR A 568 17.66 14.69 19.82
CA TYR A 568 18.40 13.55 19.23
C TYR A 568 19.60 13.11 20.06
N TYR A 569 20.22 14.02 20.83
CA TYR A 569 21.48 13.77 21.56
C TYR A 569 21.29 13.00 22.88
N GLN A 570 20.08 12.98 23.45
CA GLN A 570 19.79 12.23 24.68
C GLN A 570 19.37 10.77 24.45
N LEU A 571 19.23 10.33 23.19
CA LEU A 571 19.25 8.90 22.88
C LEU A 571 20.68 8.40 23.14
N ASN A 572 20.91 7.92 24.36
CA ASN A 572 22.16 7.33 24.82
C ASN A 572 22.74 6.41 23.71
N PRO A 573 24.03 6.51 23.32
CA PRO A 573 24.64 5.65 22.31
C PRO A 573 24.57 4.14 22.65
N ASP A 574 24.26 3.79 23.90
CA ASP A 574 23.92 2.44 24.35
C ASP A 574 22.53 1.95 23.87
N PHE A 575 21.80 2.72 23.06
CA PHE A 575 20.53 2.29 22.43
C PHE A 575 20.76 1.45 21.17
N LEU A 576 21.95 1.53 20.56
CA LEU A 576 22.34 0.77 19.37
C LEU A 576 23.14 -0.52 19.69
N LEU A 577 23.44 -0.77 20.97
CA LEU A 577 24.05 -1.97 21.53
C LEU A 577 23.04 -2.67 22.44
#